data_AF-A0A8T7BQ40-F1
#
_entry.id   AF-A0A8T7BQ40-F1
#
_cell.length_a   1.000
_cell.length_b   1.000
_cell.length_c   1.000
_cell.angle_alpha   90.00
_cell.angle_beta   90.00
_cell.angle_gamma   90.00
#
_symmetry.space_group_name_H-M   'P 1'
#
loop_
_entity.id
_entity.type
_entity.pdbx_description
1 polymer ?
#
loop_
_entity_poly.entity_id
_entity_poly.type
_entity_poly.pdbx_seq_one_letter_code
_entity_poly.pdbx_strand_id
1 'polypeptide(L)'
;AQSSRLNGLIDIALNKLQEIKSNNHRYPDDDVFIVPRGTGSRLFINDLSVENSSAGPVKLLKNDGSIEDCCKVESVRVTGQSSQSRKSFNSGTLYLSLKSFLSVRAVRSTHAIDEIDWCSTNNSAPCAVQEISIPLLVVTMGGHYFIRDGEIIYNMATMTDKDYIVVEGATHGGTPCKRCMPVGQEYDGRYDNAVSNNFNYIADWISQRY
;
A
#
# COMPACT_ATOMS: atom_id res chain seq x y z
N ALA A 1 -4.06 18.77 7.71
CA ALA A 1 -3.64 19.40 6.44
C ALA A 1 -3.84 18.49 5.22
N GLN A 2 -3.17 17.32 5.13
CA GLN A 2 -3.33 16.43 3.96
C GLN A 2 -4.75 15.86 3.81
N SER A 3 -5.32 15.32 4.89
CA SER A 3 -6.71 14.82 4.92
C SER A 3 -7.72 15.91 4.55
N SER A 4 -7.59 17.10 5.14
CA SER A 4 -8.46 18.24 4.83
C SER A 4 -8.42 18.61 3.34
N ARG A 5 -7.23 18.61 2.72
CA ARG A 5 -7.07 18.86 1.28
C ARG A 5 -7.76 17.77 0.45
N LEU A 6 -7.53 16.49 0.76
CA LEU A 6 -8.13 15.39 0.00
C LEU A 6 -9.66 15.39 0.16
N ASN A 7 -10.17 15.56 1.37
CA ASN A 7 -11.61 15.67 1.62
C ASN A 7 -12.23 16.81 0.80
N GLY A 8 -11.62 17.99 0.76
CA GLY A 8 -12.10 19.09 -0.07
C GLY A 8 -12.10 18.77 -1.58
N LEU A 9 -11.10 18.03 -2.08
CA LEU A 9 -11.10 17.55 -3.47
C LEU A 9 -12.23 16.54 -3.73
N ILE A 10 -12.52 15.67 -2.77
CA ILE A 10 -13.65 14.72 -2.86
C ILE A 10 -14.98 15.48 -2.89
N ASP A 11 -15.15 16.51 -2.06
CA ASP A 11 -16.37 17.33 -2.06
C ASP A 11 -16.58 18.04 -3.41
N ILE A 12 -15.52 18.63 -3.98
CA ILE A 12 -15.56 19.22 -5.32
C ILE A 12 -15.97 18.18 -6.36
N ALA A 13 -15.39 16.98 -6.29
CA ALA A 13 -15.69 15.91 -7.24
C ALA A 13 -17.13 15.40 -7.12
N LEU A 14 -17.64 15.21 -5.90
CA LEU A 14 -19.01 14.77 -5.65
C LEU A 14 -20.03 15.82 -6.12
N ASN A 15 -19.75 17.11 -5.90
CA ASN A 15 -20.60 18.20 -6.40
C ASN A 15 -20.68 18.20 -7.92
N LYS A 16 -19.54 18.08 -8.61
CA LYS A 16 -19.51 17.94 -10.08
C LYS A 16 -20.30 16.71 -10.56
N LEU A 17 -20.14 15.57 -9.88
CA LEU A 17 -20.87 14.36 -10.24
C LEU A 17 -22.39 14.57 -10.07
N GLN A 18 -22.81 15.33 -9.06
CA GLN A 18 -24.21 15.67 -8.84
C GLN A 18 -24.74 16.59 -9.96
N GLU A 19 -23.97 17.60 -10.38
CA GLU A 19 -24.32 18.45 -11.52
C GLU A 19 -24.53 17.65 -12.81
N ILE A 20 -23.64 16.67 -13.07
CA ILE A 20 -23.76 15.75 -14.22
C ILE A 20 -25.06 14.95 -14.13
N LYS A 21 -25.32 14.35 -12.96
CA LYS A 21 -26.55 13.56 -12.73
C LYS A 21 -27.83 14.39 -12.86
N SER A 22 -27.77 15.69 -12.58
CA SER A 22 -28.91 16.61 -12.72
C SER A 22 -29.01 17.26 -14.10
N ASN A 23 -28.22 16.82 -15.10
CA ASN A 23 -28.13 17.44 -16.43
C ASN A 23 -27.78 18.95 -16.40
N ASN A 24 -27.06 19.40 -15.37
CA ASN A 24 -26.64 20.79 -15.17
C ASN A 24 -25.13 20.96 -15.30
N HIS A 25 -24.49 20.10 -16.08
CA HIS A 25 -23.05 20.10 -16.30
C HIS A 25 -22.73 20.13 -17.79
N ARG A 26 -21.53 20.58 -18.15
CA ARG A 26 -21.11 20.71 -19.56
C ARG A 26 -21.06 19.36 -20.28
N TYR A 27 -20.57 18.35 -19.59
CA TYR A 27 -20.46 16.99 -20.09
C TYR A 27 -21.55 16.13 -19.43
N PRO A 28 -22.28 15.29 -20.20
CA PRO A 28 -23.41 14.53 -19.68
C PRO A 28 -23.02 13.25 -18.93
N ASP A 29 -21.75 12.84 -18.98
CA ASP A 29 -21.32 11.51 -18.56
C ASP A 29 -20.11 11.52 -17.62
N ASP A 30 -19.07 12.30 -17.88
CA ASP A 30 -17.86 12.40 -17.05
C ASP A 30 -17.21 13.79 -17.23
N ASP A 31 -16.24 14.15 -16.40
CA ASP A 31 -15.48 15.41 -16.56
C ASP A 31 -13.99 15.16 -16.32
N VAL A 32 -13.14 16.10 -16.72
CA VAL A 32 -11.73 16.08 -16.35
C VAL A 32 -11.58 16.48 -14.88
N PHE A 33 -10.73 15.76 -14.15
CA PHE A 33 -10.37 16.10 -12.78
C PHE A 33 -8.85 16.18 -12.64
N ILE A 34 -8.36 17.41 -12.51
CA ILE A 34 -6.92 17.72 -12.47
C ILE A 34 -6.53 18.08 -11.04
N VAL A 35 -5.54 17.37 -10.49
CA VAL A 35 -4.95 17.69 -9.19
C VAL A 35 -3.48 18.05 -9.39
N PRO A 36 -3.17 19.36 -9.47
CA PRO A 36 -1.78 19.82 -9.49
C PRO A 36 -1.03 19.35 -8.24
N ARG A 37 0.22 18.92 -8.42
CA ARG A 37 1.04 18.35 -7.33
C ARG A 37 0.33 17.18 -6.63
N GLY A 38 -0.43 16.40 -7.39
CA GLY A 38 -1.14 15.20 -6.93
C GLY A 38 -0.26 13.95 -6.93
N THR A 39 0.91 13.98 -7.56
CA THR A 39 1.82 12.84 -7.70
C THR A 39 3.19 13.10 -7.05
N GLY A 40 3.95 12.02 -6.82
CA GLY A 40 5.35 12.06 -6.41
C GLY A 40 5.64 12.44 -4.96
N SER A 41 4.63 12.76 -4.14
CA SER A 41 4.81 13.14 -2.73
C SER A 41 4.46 12.01 -1.74
N ARG A 42 4.81 10.76 -2.07
CA ARG A 42 4.52 9.61 -1.17
C ARG A 42 5.43 9.68 0.06
N LEU A 43 4.86 9.91 1.24
CA LEU A 43 5.59 10.09 2.49
C LEU A 43 6.50 8.90 2.80
N PHE A 44 5.96 7.68 2.76
CA PHE A 44 6.64 6.42 3.08
C PHE A 44 7.87 6.08 2.22
N ILE A 45 7.99 6.70 1.04
CA ILE A 45 9.15 6.55 0.15
C ILE A 45 10.27 7.53 0.50
N ASN A 46 9.91 8.71 1.01
CA ASN A 46 10.85 9.81 1.27
C ASN A 46 11.34 9.83 2.71
N ASP A 47 10.50 9.39 3.66
CA ASP A 47 10.83 9.32 5.07
C ASP A 47 10.80 7.86 5.53
N LEU A 48 11.98 7.34 5.86
CA LEU A 48 12.14 5.96 6.31
C LEU A 48 11.66 5.74 7.74
N SER A 49 11.41 6.80 8.52
CA SER A 49 10.91 6.69 9.89
C SER A 49 9.41 6.42 9.98
N VAL A 50 8.65 6.73 8.92
CA VAL A 50 7.20 6.60 8.89
C VAL A 50 6.81 5.17 8.51
N GLU A 51 6.08 4.45 9.37
CA GLU A 51 5.67 3.05 9.14
C GLU A 51 6.85 2.17 8.71
N ASN A 52 7.94 2.27 9.45
CA ASN A 52 9.19 1.56 9.19
C ASN A 52 9.16 0.10 9.66
N SER A 53 8.10 -0.32 10.36
CA SER A 53 8.00 -1.64 10.99
C SER A 53 6.55 -2.09 11.12
N SER A 54 6.35 -3.36 11.46
CA SER A 54 5.07 -3.87 11.98
C SER A 54 4.74 -3.23 13.35
N ALA A 55 3.46 -3.11 13.67
CA ALA A 55 3.04 -2.54 14.96
C ALA A 55 3.34 -3.48 16.13
N GLY A 56 3.26 -4.80 15.90
CA GLY A 56 3.60 -5.84 16.88
C GLY A 56 4.43 -6.99 16.29
N PRO A 57 4.66 -8.05 17.07
CA PRO A 57 5.26 -9.29 16.58
C PRO A 57 4.48 -9.89 15.42
N VAL A 58 5.19 -10.25 14.35
CA VAL A 58 4.62 -10.92 13.15
C VAL A 58 5.65 -11.91 12.60
N LYS A 59 5.19 -12.89 11.80
CA LYS A 59 6.09 -13.87 11.19
C LYS A 59 7.01 -13.20 10.16
N LEU A 60 8.30 -13.53 10.23
CA LEU A 60 9.32 -13.15 9.26
C LEU A 60 9.90 -14.39 8.61
N LEU A 61 9.74 -14.52 7.30
CA LEU A 61 10.35 -15.54 6.48
C LEU A 61 11.77 -15.11 6.10
N LYS A 62 12.76 -15.79 6.67
CA LYS A 62 14.18 -15.52 6.51
C LYS A 62 14.74 -16.08 5.22
N ASN A 63 15.92 -15.62 4.83
CA ASN A 63 16.60 -16.09 3.62
C ASN A 63 17.01 -17.58 3.66
N ASP A 64 17.25 -18.13 4.85
CA ASP A 64 17.53 -19.57 5.02
C ASP A 64 16.26 -20.45 5.02
N GLY A 65 15.08 -19.85 4.86
CA GLY A 65 13.79 -20.53 4.85
C GLY A 65 13.18 -20.71 6.24
N SER A 66 13.87 -20.32 7.31
CA SER A 66 13.31 -20.33 8.66
C SER A 66 12.28 -19.22 8.85
N ILE A 67 11.40 -19.41 9.85
CA ILE A 67 10.39 -18.43 10.25
C ILE A 67 10.72 -17.94 11.66
N GLU A 68 10.92 -16.63 11.80
CA GLU A 68 11.00 -15.96 13.10
C GLU A 68 9.61 -15.42 13.47
N ASP A 69 9.10 -15.75 14.66
CA ASP A 69 7.75 -15.34 15.13
C ASP A 69 7.80 -14.88 16.60
N CYS A 70 8.52 -13.79 16.85
CA CYS A 70 8.71 -13.25 18.20
C CYS A 70 8.64 -11.73 18.29
N CYS A 71 8.84 -11.06 17.16
CA CYS A 71 9.48 -9.77 17.15
C CYS A 71 8.85 -8.87 16.09
N LYS A 72 8.94 -7.56 16.32
CA LYS A 72 8.57 -6.60 15.28
C LYS A 72 9.50 -6.79 14.09
N VAL A 73 8.93 -6.67 12.90
CA VAL A 73 9.68 -6.76 11.65
C VAL A 73 9.91 -5.35 11.13
N GLU A 74 11.18 -4.97 11.01
CA GLU A 74 11.58 -3.70 10.39
C GLU A 74 11.75 -3.83 8.88
N SER A 75 11.31 -2.80 8.17
CA SER A 75 11.51 -2.68 6.74
C SER A 75 12.97 -2.32 6.44
N VAL A 76 13.61 -3.08 5.55
CA VAL A 76 14.96 -2.78 5.05
C VAL A 76 14.94 -1.85 3.84
N ARG A 77 13.78 -1.25 3.52
CA ARG A 77 13.60 -0.40 2.34
C ARG A 77 14.57 0.78 2.35
N VAL A 78 14.89 1.26 1.16
CA VAL A 78 15.70 2.48 0.95
C VAL A 78 14.87 3.56 0.27
N THR A 79 15.27 4.82 0.45
CA THR A 79 14.56 5.97 -0.14
C THR A 79 14.54 5.89 -1.67
N GLY A 80 13.42 6.28 -2.27
CA GLY A 80 13.13 5.92 -3.67
C GLY A 80 13.02 7.05 -4.69
N GLN A 81 13.05 8.35 -4.33
CA GLN A 81 12.77 9.42 -5.31
C GLN A 81 13.53 10.73 -5.14
N SER A 82 13.88 11.34 -6.27
CA SER A 82 14.29 12.74 -6.34
C SER A 82 13.06 13.67 -6.26
N SER A 83 13.19 14.79 -5.54
CA SER A 83 12.11 15.78 -5.36
C SER A 83 11.81 16.61 -6.60
N GLN A 84 12.64 16.51 -7.65
CA GLN A 84 12.64 17.44 -8.77
C GLN A 84 11.54 17.15 -9.80
N SER A 85 11.16 15.88 -10.00
CA SER A 85 10.08 15.50 -10.92
C SER A 85 8.70 16.04 -10.49
N ARG A 86 8.50 16.35 -9.22
CA ARG A 86 7.20 16.85 -8.70
C ARG A 86 6.85 18.27 -9.14
N LYS A 87 7.84 19.03 -9.63
CA LYS A 87 7.66 20.44 -10.00
C LYS A 87 7.10 20.63 -11.41
N SER A 88 7.17 19.61 -12.26
CA SER A 88 6.67 19.70 -13.64
C SER A 88 5.19 19.32 -13.74
N PHE A 89 4.50 19.84 -14.73
CA PHE A 89 3.13 19.43 -15.03
C PHE A 89 3.06 17.93 -15.37
N ASN A 90 3.92 17.45 -16.26
CA ASN A 90 3.87 16.08 -16.79
C ASN A 90 4.12 14.99 -15.73
N SER A 91 4.89 15.29 -14.68
CA SER A 91 5.25 14.31 -13.66
C SER A 91 4.71 14.63 -12.26
N GLY A 92 4.23 15.85 -12.03
CA GLY A 92 3.68 16.31 -10.75
C GLY A 92 2.15 16.42 -10.71
N THR A 93 1.48 16.44 -11.87
CA THR A 93 0.02 16.58 -11.94
C THR A 93 -0.65 15.21 -12.06
N LEU A 94 -1.68 14.99 -11.25
CA LEU A 94 -2.60 13.89 -11.45
C LEU A 94 -3.70 14.35 -12.42
N TYR A 95 -3.80 13.67 -13.55
CA TYR A 95 -4.79 13.94 -14.60
C TYR A 95 -5.68 12.70 -14.75
N LEU A 96 -6.94 12.81 -14.36
CA LEU A 96 -7.91 11.71 -14.35
C LEU A 96 -9.25 12.20 -14.91
N SER A 97 -10.15 11.25 -15.18
CA SER A 97 -11.58 11.58 -15.22
C SER A 97 -12.14 11.74 -13.81
N LEU A 98 -13.26 12.43 -13.67
CA LEU A 98 -13.98 12.65 -12.43
C LEU A 98 -14.38 11.32 -11.79
N LYS A 99 -14.99 10.42 -12.57
CA LYS A 99 -15.33 9.06 -12.11
C LYS A 99 -14.09 8.27 -11.68
N SER A 100 -12.99 8.39 -12.42
CA SER A 100 -11.74 7.70 -12.06
C SER A 100 -11.17 8.21 -10.74
N PHE A 101 -11.17 9.54 -10.51
CA PHE A 101 -10.74 10.11 -9.23
C PHE A 101 -11.60 9.59 -8.07
N LEU A 102 -12.93 9.62 -8.21
CA LEU A 102 -13.86 9.12 -7.19
C LEU A 102 -13.72 7.62 -6.93
N SER A 103 -13.35 6.83 -7.95
CA SER A 103 -13.20 5.38 -7.82
C SER A 103 -11.86 4.96 -7.20
N VAL A 104 -10.74 5.55 -7.63
CA VAL A 104 -9.40 5.02 -7.27
C VAL A 104 -8.57 5.91 -6.34
N ARG A 105 -9.01 7.15 -6.04
CA ARG A 105 -8.23 8.13 -5.27
C ARG A 105 -8.97 8.80 -4.11
N ALA A 106 -10.29 8.60 -4.00
CA ALA A 106 -11.13 9.31 -3.06
C ALA A 106 -11.39 8.48 -1.81
N VAL A 107 -10.48 8.56 -0.83
CA VAL A 107 -10.68 8.03 0.53
C VAL A 107 -10.76 9.19 1.53
N ARG A 108 -11.72 9.13 2.45
CA ARG A 108 -11.88 10.10 3.52
C ARG A 108 -10.98 9.75 4.70
N SER A 109 -10.53 10.79 5.41
CA SER A 109 -9.82 10.62 6.67
C SER A 109 -9.88 11.91 7.50
N THR A 110 -9.60 11.79 8.80
CA THR A 110 -9.31 12.94 9.68
C THR A 110 -7.81 13.10 9.91
N HIS A 111 -7.05 12.00 9.80
CA HIS A 111 -5.59 11.97 9.80
C HIS A 111 -5.06 11.07 8.68
N ALA A 112 -3.90 11.42 8.11
CA ALA A 112 -3.43 10.83 6.85
C ALA A 112 -2.76 9.44 6.99
N ILE A 113 -2.69 8.90 8.21
CA ILE A 113 -1.98 7.65 8.53
C ILE A 113 -2.91 6.65 9.22
N ASP A 114 -3.54 7.05 10.33
CA ASP A 114 -4.27 6.15 11.25
C ASP A 114 -5.78 6.36 11.23
N GLU A 115 -6.27 7.60 11.17
CA GLU A 115 -7.72 7.90 11.17
C GLU A 115 -8.31 7.93 9.75
N ILE A 116 -8.14 6.82 9.02
CA ILE A 116 -8.64 6.64 7.65
C ILE A 116 -9.99 5.92 7.67
N ASP A 117 -10.99 6.48 6.98
CA ASP A 117 -12.24 5.79 6.71
C ASP A 117 -12.06 4.87 5.50
N TRP A 118 -11.56 3.66 5.78
CA TRP A 118 -11.24 2.67 4.76
C TRP A 118 -12.44 2.30 3.88
N CYS A 119 -13.67 2.45 4.36
CA CYS A 119 -14.88 2.06 3.61
C CYS A 119 -15.55 3.22 2.87
N SER A 120 -15.01 4.44 2.97
CA SER A 120 -15.46 5.60 2.18
C SER A 120 -15.11 5.51 0.69
N THR A 121 -14.40 4.47 0.26
CA THR A 121 -13.97 4.24 -1.13
C THR A 121 -14.19 2.79 -1.53
N ASN A 122 -14.51 2.55 -2.80
CA ASN A 122 -14.63 1.20 -3.35
C ASN A 122 -13.27 0.54 -3.64
N ASN A 123 -12.19 1.33 -3.74
CA ASN A 123 -10.84 0.81 -3.97
C ASN A 123 -10.05 0.66 -2.66
N SER A 124 -10.54 -0.17 -1.75
CA SER A 124 -9.97 -0.36 -0.42
C SER A 124 -9.86 -1.85 -0.07
N ALA A 125 -8.63 -2.36 -0.07
CA ALA A 125 -8.37 -3.73 0.39
C ALA A 125 -8.75 -3.94 1.88
N PRO A 126 -8.44 -3.02 2.82
CA PRO A 126 -8.87 -3.18 4.20
C PRO A 126 -10.40 -3.19 4.38
N CYS A 127 -11.14 -2.42 3.56
CA CYS A 127 -12.61 -2.52 3.61
C CYS A 127 -13.10 -3.85 3.02
N ALA A 128 -12.64 -4.19 1.81
CA ALA A 128 -13.12 -5.37 1.07
C ALA A 128 -12.81 -6.71 1.76
N VAL A 129 -11.67 -6.82 2.46
CA VAL A 129 -11.26 -8.07 3.12
C VAL A 129 -12.23 -8.51 4.23
N GLN A 130 -13.01 -7.59 4.80
CA GLN A 130 -14.00 -7.90 5.83
C GLN A 130 -15.15 -8.79 5.31
N GLU A 131 -15.41 -8.75 4.00
CA GLU A 131 -16.47 -9.53 3.33
C GLU A 131 -15.98 -10.90 2.83
N ILE A 132 -14.68 -11.20 2.99
CA ILE A 132 -14.11 -12.50 2.62
C ILE A 132 -14.31 -13.47 3.78
N SER A 133 -14.81 -14.67 3.50
CA SER A 133 -15.13 -15.69 4.52
C SER A 133 -14.33 -16.99 4.39
N ILE A 134 -13.49 -17.10 3.37
CA ILE A 134 -12.59 -18.23 3.14
C ILE A 134 -11.21 -17.98 3.76
N PRO A 135 -10.35 -19.01 3.92
CA PRO A 135 -9.00 -18.84 4.45
C PRO A 135 -8.21 -17.72 3.75
N LEU A 136 -7.47 -16.93 4.54
CA LEU A 136 -6.71 -15.78 4.04
C LEU A 136 -5.22 -15.89 4.38
N LEU A 137 -4.36 -15.76 3.38
CA LEU A 137 -2.93 -15.52 3.57
C LEU A 137 -2.59 -14.10 3.13
N VAL A 138 -2.04 -13.31 4.05
CA VAL A 138 -1.45 -12.00 3.73
C VAL A 138 0.07 -12.14 3.71
N VAL A 139 0.69 -11.80 2.58
CA VAL A 139 2.15 -11.79 2.44
C VAL A 139 2.62 -10.39 2.09
N THR A 140 3.62 -9.89 2.82
CA THR A 140 4.24 -8.58 2.55
C THR A 140 5.74 -8.70 2.33
N MET A 141 6.32 -7.67 1.73
CA MET A 141 7.71 -7.68 1.28
C MET A 141 8.56 -6.74 2.15
N GLY A 142 9.52 -7.29 2.89
CA GLY A 142 10.29 -6.59 3.91
C GLY A 142 11.21 -5.48 3.38
N GLY A 143 11.59 -5.53 2.09
CA GLY A 143 12.28 -4.45 1.38
C GLY A 143 11.36 -3.34 0.86
N HIS A 144 10.12 -3.26 1.33
CA HIS A 144 9.14 -2.25 0.94
C HIS A 144 8.34 -1.71 2.15
N TYR A 145 7.59 -0.62 1.96
CA TYR A 145 6.80 0.04 3.01
C TYR A 145 5.43 -0.61 3.29
N PHE A 146 5.11 -1.73 2.65
CA PHE A 146 3.78 -2.36 2.73
C PHE A 146 3.59 -3.31 3.91
N ILE A 147 4.58 -3.42 4.82
CA ILE A 147 4.44 -4.23 6.03
C ILE A 147 3.21 -3.78 6.81
N ARG A 148 3.11 -2.47 7.11
CA ARG A 148 1.99 -1.93 7.87
C ARG A 148 0.66 -2.05 7.14
N ASP A 149 0.64 -1.83 5.83
CA ASP A 149 -0.56 -2.02 5.00
C ASP A 149 -1.10 -3.46 5.05
N GLY A 150 -0.21 -4.47 4.92
CA GLY A 150 -0.62 -5.87 5.02
C GLY A 150 -1.08 -6.25 6.42
N GLU A 151 -0.43 -5.73 7.47
CA GLU A 151 -0.87 -5.90 8.85
C GLU A 151 -2.27 -5.31 9.08
N ILE A 152 -2.58 -4.14 8.51
CA ILE A 152 -3.93 -3.53 8.57
C ILE A 152 -4.95 -4.44 7.87
N ILE A 153 -4.66 -4.94 6.67
CA ILE A 153 -5.53 -5.89 5.95
C ILE A 153 -5.77 -7.14 6.80
N TYR A 154 -4.71 -7.74 7.33
CA TYR A 154 -4.80 -8.92 8.19
C TYR A 154 -5.65 -8.67 9.45
N ASN A 155 -5.46 -7.52 10.11
CA ASN A 155 -6.19 -7.16 11.32
C ASN A 155 -7.67 -6.88 11.06
N MET A 156 -7.99 -6.27 9.91
CA MET A 156 -9.39 -5.99 9.53
C MET A 156 -10.12 -7.22 8.98
N ALA A 157 -9.41 -8.25 8.55
CA ALA A 157 -10.03 -9.48 8.06
C ALA A 157 -10.82 -10.23 9.15
N THR A 158 -12.02 -10.69 8.83
CA THR A 158 -13.00 -11.23 9.81
C THR A 158 -12.92 -12.75 9.98
N MET A 159 -12.32 -13.47 9.03
CA MET A 159 -12.15 -14.92 9.10
C MET A 159 -11.15 -15.33 10.20
N THR A 160 -11.37 -16.52 10.76
CA THR A 160 -10.50 -17.10 11.79
C THR A 160 -9.28 -17.81 11.21
N ASP A 161 -9.45 -18.51 10.08
CA ASP A 161 -8.33 -19.12 9.37
C ASP A 161 -7.62 -18.05 8.53
N LYS A 162 -6.71 -17.33 9.16
CA LYS A 162 -5.87 -16.32 8.50
C LYS A 162 -4.43 -16.40 8.98
N ASP A 163 -3.50 -16.08 8.10
CA ASP A 163 -2.08 -15.96 8.43
C ASP A 163 -1.46 -14.69 7.83
N TYR A 164 -0.42 -14.17 8.48
CA TYR A 164 0.33 -13.01 8.04
C TYR A 164 1.83 -13.24 8.17
N ILE A 165 2.55 -13.00 7.08
CA ILE A 165 4.01 -13.14 7.04
C ILE A 165 4.68 -12.03 6.22
N VAL A 166 5.89 -11.65 6.64
CA VAL A 166 6.79 -10.75 5.91
C VAL A 166 7.92 -11.56 5.29
N VAL A 167 8.22 -11.35 4.01
CA VAL A 167 9.38 -11.95 3.34
C VAL A 167 10.59 -11.03 3.48
N GLU A 168 11.64 -11.52 4.14
CA GLU A 168 12.84 -10.74 4.44
C GLU A 168 13.49 -10.19 3.16
N GLY A 169 13.69 -8.86 3.13
CA GLY A 169 14.41 -8.17 2.05
C GLY A 169 13.81 -8.25 0.65
N ALA A 170 12.59 -8.77 0.49
CA ALA A 170 11.91 -8.77 -0.81
C ALA A 170 11.47 -7.35 -1.21
N THR A 171 11.59 -6.98 -2.48
CA THR A 171 11.05 -5.71 -3.03
C THR A 171 9.54 -5.82 -3.25
N HIS A 172 8.89 -4.72 -3.65
CA HIS A 172 7.47 -4.74 -4.05
C HIS A 172 7.13 -5.84 -5.07
N GLY A 173 8.04 -6.16 -5.99
CA GLY A 173 7.85 -7.20 -6.99
C GLY A 173 8.17 -8.62 -6.50
N GLY A 174 8.45 -8.81 -5.20
CA GLY A 174 8.83 -10.10 -4.62
C GLY A 174 10.27 -10.54 -4.89
N THR A 175 11.06 -9.76 -5.63
CA THR A 175 12.47 -10.07 -5.93
C THR A 175 13.43 -9.59 -4.84
N PRO A 176 14.66 -10.13 -4.73
CA PRO A 176 15.63 -9.70 -3.72
C PRO A 176 15.96 -8.20 -3.81
N CYS A 177 15.91 -7.50 -2.68
CA CYS A 177 16.31 -6.08 -2.64
C CYS A 177 17.83 -5.92 -2.51
N LYS A 178 18.53 -5.98 -3.65
CA LYS A 178 20.00 -5.83 -3.69
C LYS A 178 20.53 -4.49 -3.16
N ARG A 179 19.70 -3.45 -3.17
CA ARG A 179 20.03 -2.11 -2.65
C ARG A 179 19.70 -1.93 -1.16
N CYS A 180 19.02 -2.89 -0.54
CA CYS A 180 18.62 -2.83 0.86
C CYS A 180 19.78 -3.30 1.77
N MET A 181 20.96 -2.71 1.54
CA MET A 181 22.18 -2.99 2.28
C MET A 181 22.46 -1.85 3.27
N PRO A 182 23.10 -2.13 4.41
CA PRO A 182 23.70 -1.10 5.24
C PRO A 182 24.58 -0.15 4.42
N VAL A 183 24.64 1.12 4.82
CA VAL A 183 25.40 2.15 4.09
C VAL A 183 26.87 1.70 3.95
N GLY A 184 27.36 1.69 2.71
CA GLY A 184 28.74 1.31 2.39
C GLY A 184 28.98 -0.20 2.24
N GLN A 185 27.94 -1.04 2.40
CA GLN A 185 28.07 -2.48 2.21
C GLN A 185 27.65 -2.90 0.80
N GLU A 186 28.46 -3.74 0.16
CA GLU A 186 28.09 -4.44 -1.08
C GLU A 186 27.08 -5.56 -0.81
N TYR A 187 26.30 -5.91 -1.83
CA TYR A 187 25.31 -6.97 -1.71
C TYR A 187 25.97 -8.33 -1.45
N ASP A 188 25.57 -8.99 -0.37
CA ASP A 188 26.19 -10.23 0.14
C ASP A 188 25.32 -11.49 -0.05
N GLY A 189 24.23 -11.39 -0.82
CA GLY A 189 23.32 -12.51 -1.07
C GLY A 189 22.30 -12.80 0.04
N ARG A 190 22.23 -11.98 1.09
CA ARG A 190 21.33 -12.18 2.24
C ARG A 190 19.83 -12.22 1.95
N TYR A 191 19.40 -11.92 0.72
CA TYR A 191 17.99 -11.97 0.31
C TYR A 191 17.76 -12.81 -0.96
N ASP A 192 18.77 -13.54 -1.45
CA ASP A 192 18.71 -14.23 -2.75
C ASP A 192 17.57 -15.25 -2.85
N ASN A 193 17.18 -15.85 -1.74
CA ASN A 193 16.12 -16.86 -1.68
C ASN A 193 14.72 -16.26 -1.45
N ALA A 194 14.57 -14.93 -1.43
CA ALA A 194 13.28 -14.29 -1.16
C ALA A 194 12.16 -14.80 -2.08
N VAL A 195 12.45 -15.01 -3.37
CA VAL A 195 11.47 -15.50 -4.35
C VAL A 195 11.08 -16.95 -4.06
N SER A 196 12.07 -17.84 -3.95
CA SER A 196 11.81 -19.26 -3.71
C SER A 196 11.11 -19.49 -2.38
N ASN A 197 11.57 -18.84 -1.31
CA ASN A 197 11.00 -19.00 0.02
C ASN A 197 9.54 -18.51 0.04
N ASN A 198 9.26 -17.35 -0.57
CA ASN A 198 7.90 -16.83 -0.68
C ASN A 198 6.96 -17.83 -1.36
N PHE A 199 7.33 -18.32 -2.56
CA PHE A 199 6.46 -19.25 -3.29
C PHE A 199 6.35 -20.62 -2.62
N ASN A 200 7.42 -21.12 -1.99
CA ASN A 200 7.37 -22.36 -1.21
C ASN A 200 6.41 -22.21 -0.03
N TYR A 201 6.51 -21.12 0.74
CA TYR A 201 5.61 -20.87 1.87
C TYR A 201 4.15 -20.77 1.43
N ILE A 202 3.86 -20.07 0.33
CA ILE A 202 2.50 -20.00 -0.24
C ILE A 202 2.02 -21.40 -0.66
N ALA A 203 2.85 -22.18 -1.35
CA ALA A 203 2.51 -23.53 -1.80
C ALA A 203 2.22 -24.46 -0.61
N ASP A 204 3.04 -24.42 0.43
CA ASP A 204 2.86 -25.21 1.66
C ASP A 204 1.59 -24.80 2.40
N TRP A 205 1.32 -23.49 2.53
CA TRP A 205 0.11 -22.97 3.16
C TRP A 205 -1.17 -23.42 2.44
N ILE A 206 -1.14 -23.44 1.10
CA ILE A 206 -2.25 -23.94 0.27
C ILE A 206 -2.41 -25.46 0.43
N SER A 207 -1.31 -26.22 0.33
CA SER A 207 -1.33 -27.69 0.35
C SER A 207 -1.78 -28.27 1.70
N GLN A 208 -1.67 -27.51 2.78
CA GLN A 208 -2.19 -27.91 4.10
C GLN A 208 -3.73 -27.81 4.18
N ARG A 209 -4.39 -27.17 3.22
CA ARG A 209 -5.82 -26.87 3.24
C ARG A 209 -6.62 -27.58 2.16
N TYR A 210 -6.00 -27.94 1.04
CA TYR A 210 -6.63 -28.49 -0.16
C TYR A 210 -5.81 -29.66 -0.71
#